data_AF-A0A2R6LZ12-F1
#
_entry.id   AF-A0A2R6LZ12-F1
#
_cell.length_a   1.000
_cell.length_b   1.000
_cell.length_c   1.000
_cell.angle_alpha   90.00
_cell.angle_beta   90.00
_cell.angle_gamma   90.00
#
_symmetry.space_group_name_H-M   'P 1'
#
loop_
_entity.id
_entity.type
_entity.pdbx_description
1 polymer ?
#
loop_
_entity_poly.entity_id
_entity_poly.type
_entity_poly.pdbx_seq_one_letter_code
_entity_poly.pdbx_strand_id
1 'polypeptide(L)'
;MPKDTPQPEKTVRERGTYASHNDDPSLASYLSSLFLVLSVPGFILAAYAGYWAGFYGYGTIVPAFAGLLIASLVVAFGLMHVLTGS
;
A
#
# COMPACT_ATOMS: atom_id res chain seq x y z
N MET A 1 9.98 -7.34 -21.93
CA MET A 1 11.10 -8.27 -21.64
C MET A 1 10.52 -9.59 -21.16
N PRO A 2 11.03 -10.75 -21.61
CA PRO A 2 10.53 -12.04 -21.13
C PRO A 2 10.95 -12.22 -19.67
N LYS A 3 10.02 -12.64 -18.81
CA LYS A 3 10.33 -12.94 -17.39
C LYS A 3 11.38 -14.04 -17.33
N ASP A 4 12.54 -13.72 -16.76
CA ASP A 4 13.59 -14.68 -16.42
C ASP A 4 13.08 -15.59 -15.29
N THR A 5 12.42 -16.69 -15.64
CA THR A 5 12.02 -17.71 -14.65
C THR A 5 13.27 -18.41 -14.13
N PRO A 6 13.37 -18.71 -12.82
CA PRO A 6 14.56 -19.33 -12.24
C PRO A 6 14.76 -20.72 -12.84
N GLN A 7 15.79 -20.88 -13.68
CA GLN A 7 16.19 -22.18 -14.20
C GLN A 7 17.13 -22.89 -13.22
N PRO A 8 16.93 -24.19 -12.96
CA PRO A 8 17.71 -24.95 -11.97
C PRO A 8 19.19 -25.09 -12.34
N GLU A 9 19.54 -24.85 -13.60
CA GLU A 9 20.89 -24.93 -14.18
C GLU A 9 21.81 -23.77 -13.77
N LYS A 10 21.27 -22.66 -13.23
CA LYS A 10 22.07 -21.50 -12.80
C LYS A 10 22.72 -21.75 -11.42
N THR A 11 23.98 -21.36 -11.27
CA THR A 11 24.74 -21.57 -10.02
C THR A 11 24.10 -20.81 -8.85
N VAL A 12 24.24 -21.27 -7.60
CA VAL A 12 23.64 -20.62 -6.41
C VAL A 12 24.08 -19.15 -6.30
N ARG A 13 25.32 -18.85 -6.72
CA ARG A 13 25.85 -17.50 -6.76
C ARG A 13 25.15 -16.64 -7.80
N GLU A 14 24.91 -17.14 -9.01
CA GLU A 14 24.12 -16.42 -10.02
C GLU A 14 22.65 -16.25 -9.62
N ARG A 15 22.08 -17.22 -8.90
CA ARG A 15 20.75 -17.09 -8.28
C ARG A 15 20.68 -15.99 -7.23
N GLY A 16 21.74 -15.70 -6.50
CA GLY A 16 21.77 -14.61 -5.51
C GLY A 16 22.21 -13.27 -6.09
N THR A 17 23.18 -13.27 -7.00
CA THR A 17 23.77 -12.06 -7.59
C THR A 17 22.88 -11.46 -8.68
N TYR A 18 22.11 -12.26 -9.42
CA TYR A 18 21.10 -11.77 -10.38
C TYR A 18 19.67 -11.80 -9.84
N ALA A 19 19.41 -12.37 -8.65
CA ALA A 19 18.21 -12.05 -7.88
C ALA A 19 18.32 -10.74 -7.10
N SER A 20 19.44 -10.01 -7.25
CA SER A 20 19.43 -8.56 -7.15
C SER A 20 18.55 -8.05 -8.28
N HIS A 21 17.23 -8.05 -8.03
CA HIS A 21 16.36 -7.18 -8.79
C HIS A 21 17.01 -5.80 -8.70
N ASN A 22 17.41 -5.28 -9.85
CA ASN A 22 17.85 -3.90 -10.01
C ASN A 22 16.63 -2.96 -9.85
N ASP A 23 15.77 -3.28 -8.88
CA ASP A 23 14.64 -2.47 -8.44
C ASP A 23 15.25 -1.46 -7.48
N ASP A 24 15.96 -0.48 -8.05
CA ASP A 24 16.08 0.80 -7.38
C ASP A 24 14.69 1.13 -6.85
N PRO A 25 14.54 1.38 -5.53
CA PRO A 25 13.24 1.49 -4.91
C PRO A 25 12.42 2.50 -5.70
N SER A 26 11.41 1.99 -6.41
CA SER A 26 10.64 2.81 -7.32
C SER A 26 9.86 3.83 -6.50
N LEU A 27 9.53 4.97 -7.11
CA LEU A 27 8.69 5.99 -6.47
C LEU A 27 7.41 5.36 -5.88
N ALA A 28 6.83 4.39 -6.58
CA ALA A 28 5.67 3.64 -6.12
C ALA A 28 5.93 2.81 -4.85
N SER A 29 7.11 2.19 -4.72
CA SER A 29 7.50 1.44 -3.52
C SER A 29 7.65 2.36 -2.30
N TYR A 30 8.29 3.53 -2.48
CA TYR A 30 8.40 4.54 -1.41
C TYR A 30 7.04 5.10 -1.01
N LEU A 31 6.19 5.44 -1.97
CA LEU A 31 4.85 5.97 -1.70
C LEU A 31 3.96 4.95 -1.01
N SER A 32 4.04 3.67 -1.39
CA SER A 32 3.29 2.59 -0.74
C SER A 32 3.73 2.40 0.71
N SER A 33 5.04 2.43 0.95
CA SER A 33 5.60 2.32 2.31
C SER A 33 5.25 3.51 3.18
N LEU A 34 5.34 4.73 2.63
CA LEU A 34 4.95 5.95 3.31
C LEU A 34 3.46 5.98 3.62
N PHE A 35 2.62 5.56 2.67
CA PHE A 35 1.18 5.41 2.87
C PHE A 35 0.89 4.42 4.00
N LEU A 36 1.56 3.26 4.03
CA LEU A 36 1.39 2.28 5.10
C LEU A 36 1.70 2.90 6.48
N VAL A 37 2.83 3.59 6.60
CA VAL A 37 3.27 4.22 7.86
C VAL A 37 2.34 5.35 8.29
N LEU A 38 1.88 6.19 7.35
CA LEU A 38 1.07 7.37 7.66
C LEU A 38 -0.44 7.09 7.70
N SER A 39 -0.91 5.96 7.17
CA SER A 39 -2.33 5.64 7.06
C SER A 39 -3.04 5.66 8.41
N VAL A 40 -2.52 4.93 9.40
CA VAL A 40 -3.12 4.83 10.73
C VAL A 40 -3.17 6.19 11.44
N PRO A 41 -2.04 6.91 11.64
CA PRO A 41 -2.10 8.23 12.29
C PRO A 41 -2.92 9.24 11.48
N GLY A 42 -2.82 9.21 10.15
CA GLY A 42 -3.59 10.10 9.26
C GLY A 42 -5.09 9.87 9.35
N PHE A 43 -5.54 8.62 9.36
CA PHE A 43 -6.96 8.29 9.48
C PHE A 43 -7.51 8.58 10.87
N ILE A 44 -6.70 8.42 11.94
CA ILE A 44 -7.10 8.85 13.28
C ILE A 44 -7.31 10.36 13.30
N LEU A 45 -6.37 11.15 12.77
CA LEU A 45 -6.50 12.60 12.68
C LEU A 45 -7.71 13.01 11.83
N ALA A 46 -7.93 12.37 10.68
CA ALA A 46 -9.08 12.64 9.83
C ALA A 46 -10.42 12.33 10.53
N ALA A 47 -10.49 11.23 11.29
CA ALA A 47 -11.68 10.89 12.07
C ALA A 47 -11.93 11.91 13.20
N TYR A 48 -10.90 12.31 13.94
CA TYR A 48 -11.04 13.35 14.95
C TYR A 48 -11.43 14.71 14.37
N ALA A 49 -10.87 15.07 13.21
CA ALA A 49 -11.25 16.28 12.50
C ALA A 49 -12.72 16.25 12.08
N GLY A 50 -13.24 15.09 11.65
CA GLY A 50 -14.65 14.94 11.30
C GLY A 50 -15.60 15.11 12.49
N TYR A 51 -15.22 14.59 13.66
CA TYR A 51 -15.93 14.88 14.91
C TYR A 51 -15.88 16.37 15.26
N TRP A 52 -14.71 17.01 15.17
CA TRP A 52 -14.54 18.42 15.51
C TRP A 52 -15.30 19.35 14.57
N ALA A 53 -15.41 18.98 13.29
CA ALA A 53 -16.24 19.65 12.29
C ALA A 53 -17.75 19.42 12.49
N GLY A 54 -18.16 18.53 13.40
CA GLY A 54 -19.55 18.27 13.73
C GLY A 54 -20.28 17.30 12.78
N PHE A 55 -19.56 16.54 11.94
CA PHE A 55 -20.20 15.58 11.02
C PHE A 55 -20.87 14.41 11.75
N TYR A 56 -20.37 14.05 12.93
CA TYR A 56 -20.88 12.95 13.75
C TYR A 56 -20.42 13.12 15.21
N GLY A 57 -21.06 12.38 16.13
CA GLY A 57 -20.73 12.44 17.57
C GLY A 57 -19.47 11.65 17.95
N TYR A 58 -18.98 11.83 19.17
CA TYR A 58 -17.74 11.19 19.65
C TYR A 58 -17.77 9.65 19.55
N GLY A 59 -18.92 9.03 19.85
CA GLY A 59 -19.10 7.56 19.75
C GLY A 59 -18.93 6.99 18.34
N THR A 60 -18.93 7.85 17.31
CA THR A 60 -18.80 7.48 15.90
C THR A 60 -17.39 7.65 15.34
N ILE A 61 -16.42 8.12 16.15
CA ILE A 61 -15.02 8.27 15.71
C ILE A 61 -14.40 6.92 15.32
N VAL A 62 -14.59 5.88 16.13
CA VAL A 62 -14.05 4.55 15.85
C VAL A 62 -14.69 3.93 14.60
N PRO A 63 -16.03 3.94 14.43
CA PRO A 63 -16.66 3.57 13.16
C PRO A 63 -16.16 4.37 11.95
N ALA A 64 -15.97 5.69 12.08
CA ALA A 64 -15.48 6.52 10.99
C ALA A 64 -14.05 6.17 10.59
N PHE A 65 -13.16 5.97 11.57
CA PHE A 65 -11.80 5.46 11.34
C PHE A 65 -11.80 4.11 10.63
N ALA A 66 -12.64 3.16 11.09
CA ALA A 66 -12.77 1.86 10.45
C ALA A 66 -13.24 2.00 8.99
N GLY A 67 -14.22 2.87 8.75
CA GLY A 67 -14.69 3.21 7.40
C GLY A 67 -13.58 3.76 6.51
N LEU A 68 -12.75 4.69 7.01
CA LEU A 68 -11.60 5.24 6.28
C LEU A 68 -10.58 4.16 5.92
N LEU A 69 -10.27 3.25 6.85
CA LEU A 69 -9.38 2.12 6.58
C LEU A 69 -9.93 1.24 5.46
N ILE A 70 -11.19 0.79 5.55
CA ILE A 70 -11.80 -0.07 4.54
C ILE A 70 -11.86 0.66 3.17
N ALA A 71 -12.28 1.92 3.16
CA ALA A 71 -12.30 2.72 1.94
C ALA A 71 -10.91 2.82 1.29
N SER A 72 -9.86 3.00 2.09
CA SER A 72 -8.50 3.07 1.59
C SER A 72 -8.01 1.77 0.96
N LEU A 73 -8.40 0.61 1.54
CA LEU A 73 -8.10 -0.70 0.97
C LEU A 73 -8.83 -0.90 -0.35
N VAL A 74 -10.12 -0.57 -0.41
CA VAL A 74 -10.91 -0.65 -1.65
C VAL A 74 -10.27 0.19 -2.75
N VAL A 75 -9.81 1.40 -2.43
CA VAL A 75 -9.12 2.27 -3.40
C VAL A 75 -7.78 1.65 -3.84
N ALA A 76 -6.96 1.17 -2.91
CA ALA A 76 -5.66 0.58 -3.23
C ALA A 76 -5.79 -0.66 -4.13
N PHE A 77 -6.66 -1.60 -3.77
CA PHE A 77 -6.92 -2.81 -4.56
C PHE A 77 -7.62 -2.49 -5.88
N GLY A 78 -8.56 -1.55 -5.88
CA GLY A 78 -9.23 -1.09 -7.11
C GLY A 78 -8.24 -0.50 -8.11
N LEU A 79 -7.33 0.36 -7.65
CA LEU A 79 -6.27 0.93 -8.49
C LEU A 79 -5.32 -0.15 -9.02
N MET A 80 -4.89 -1.08 -8.16
CA MET A 80 -4.03 -2.18 -8.60
C MET A 80 -4.71 -3.03 -9.68
N HIS A 81 -6.01 -3.32 -9.52
CA HIS A 81 -6.79 -4.07 -10.51
C HIS A 81 -6.85 -3.34 -11.86
N VAL A 82 -7.11 -2.04 -11.86
CA VAL A 82 -7.18 -1.24 -13.09
C VAL A 82 -5.82 -1.12 -13.78
N LEU A 83 -4.75 -0.91 -13.01
CA LEU A 83 -3.41 -0.65 -13.57
C LEU A 83 -2.65 -1.92 -13.97
N THR A 84 -2.96 -3.06 -13.36
CA THR A 84 -2.28 -4.34 -13.63
C THR A 84 -3.12 -5.28 -14.51
N GLY A 85 -4.43 -5.04 -14.58
CA GLY A 85 -5.39 -5.84 -15.35
C GLY A 85 -5.54 -5.48 -16.83
N SER A 86 -4.66 -4.62 -17.37
CA SER A 86 -4.57 -4.25 -18.80
C SER A 86 -3.30 -4.81 -19.42
#